data_AF-A0A2R5GGX7-F1
#
_entry.id   AF-A0A2R5GGX7-F1
#
_cell.length_a   1.000
_cell.length_b   1.000
_cell.length_c   1.000
_cell.angle_alpha   90.00
_cell.angle_beta   90.00
_cell.angle_gamma   90.00
#
_symmetry.space_group_name_H-M   'P 1'
#
loop_
_entity.id
_entity.type
_entity.pdbx_description
1 polymer ?
#
loop_
_entity_poly.entity_id
_entity_poly.type
_entity_poly.pdbx_seq_one_letter_code
_entity_poly.pdbx_strand_id
1 'polypeptide(L)'
;MLYPKRFLAWSFAKTITQLTIAFLSISFIVKSGFFIPGYYDGTVWSKQSIAWLYLAQGLFEVVDLGTELWMLRRDSSKDHLPWDSIIHHSVSAAYALYIFGWAEELDAAFLGLAVAALSCQVIGPLYTLHRWRFKHRHLALSILITQLGYRTPLAVVSVIRAIQYYKVAPWPHLVIMLCLSYLDYKWLNWAISLYKRRRREKYGFRVVSGKAQASAEAGETRKTQ
;
A
#
# COMPACT_ATOMS: atom_id res chain seq x y z
N MET A 1 20.40 3.25 -14.91
CA MET A 1 19.84 3.82 -13.67
C MET A 1 20.66 3.27 -12.52
N LEU A 2 21.67 4.01 -12.06
CA LEU A 2 22.51 3.61 -10.93
C LEU A 2 21.84 4.12 -9.66
N TYR A 3 21.05 3.29 -9.01
CA TYR A 3 20.64 3.59 -7.64
C TYR A 3 21.88 3.42 -6.75
N PRO A 4 22.27 4.44 -5.97
CA PRO A 4 23.45 4.35 -5.12
C PRO A 4 23.29 3.21 -4.10
N LYS A 5 24.38 2.50 -3.77
CA LYS A 5 24.38 1.35 -2.83
C LYS A 5 23.63 1.64 -1.51
N ARG A 6 23.69 2.88 -1.03
CA ARG A 6 22.96 3.35 0.16
C ARG A 6 21.44 3.32 -0.01
N PHE A 7 20.92 3.65 -1.19
CA PHE A 7 19.48 3.59 -1.50
C PHE A 7 18.97 2.15 -1.63
N LEU A 8 19.81 1.26 -2.17
CA LEU A 8 19.54 -0.19 -2.21
C LEU A 8 19.43 -0.77 -0.81
N ALA A 9 20.42 -0.48 0.05
CA ALA A 9 20.42 -0.89 1.45
C ALA A 9 19.22 -0.33 2.22
N TRP A 10 18.90 0.96 2.01
CA TRP A 10 17.70 1.57 2.60
C TRP A 10 16.42 0.86 2.19
N SER A 11 16.23 0.56 0.89
CA SER A 11 15.00 -0.11 0.44
C SER A 11 14.89 -1.54 0.94
N PHE A 12 16.01 -2.22 1.17
CA PHE A 12 16.02 -3.53 1.81
C PHE A 12 15.62 -3.44 3.29
N ALA A 13 16.23 -2.53 4.04
CA ALA A 13 15.87 -2.27 5.44
C ALA A 13 14.40 -1.88 5.57
N LYS A 14 13.95 -0.94 4.73
CA LYS A 14 12.54 -0.53 4.60
C LYS A 14 11.62 -1.74 4.39
N THR A 15 11.93 -2.58 3.41
CA THR A 15 11.13 -3.76 3.07
C THR A 15 11.01 -4.72 4.26
N ILE A 16 12.11 -4.97 4.98
CA ILE A 16 12.10 -5.81 6.17
C ILE A 16 11.21 -5.20 7.25
N THR A 17 11.41 -3.93 7.60
CA THR A 17 10.60 -3.24 8.62
C THR A 17 9.12 -3.27 8.27
N GLN A 18 8.76 -2.96 7.02
CA GLN A 18 7.38 -3.01 6.54
C GLN A 18 6.77 -4.40 6.66
N LEU A 19 7.51 -5.46 6.30
CA LEU A 19 7.04 -6.83 6.41
C LEU A 19 6.91 -7.27 7.87
N THR A 20 7.83 -6.88 8.76
CA THR A 20 7.75 -7.17 10.19
C THR A 20 6.52 -6.53 10.81
N ILE A 21 6.31 -5.22 10.57
CA ILE A 21 5.13 -4.51 11.06
C ILE A 21 3.86 -5.14 10.47
N ALA A 22 3.83 -5.40 9.16
CA ALA A 22 2.70 -6.04 8.52
C ALA A 22 2.35 -7.39 9.15
N PHE A 23 3.35 -8.25 9.38
CA PHE A 23 3.15 -9.58 9.96
C PHE A 23 2.60 -9.50 11.39
N LEU A 24 3.17 -8.62 12.21
CA LEU A 24 2.70 -8.37 13.57
C LEU A 24 1.24 -7.89 13.56
N SER A 25 0.91 -6.92 12.72
CA SER A 25 -0.44 -6.40 12.58
C SER A 25 -1.44 -7.43 12.03
N ILE A 26 -1.03 -8.27 11.06
CA ILE A 26 -1.85 -9.38 10.57
C ILE A 26 -2.13 -10.38 11.68
N SER A 27 -1.12 -10.71 12.50
CA SER A 27 -1.29 -11.60 13.65
C SER A 27 -2.33 -11.04 14.63
N PHE A 28 -2.29 -9.74 14.91
CA PHE A 28 -3.30 -9.06 15.71
C PHE A 28 -4.69 -9.17 15.08
N ILE A 29 -4.84 -8.77 13.80
CA ILE A 29 -6.12 -8.79 13.06
C ILE A 29 -6.80 -10.16 13.10
N VAL A 30 -6.02 -11.23 12.91
CA VAL A 30 -6.53 -12.61 12.93
C VAL A 30 -6.99 -12.98 14.34
N LYS A 31 -6.17 -12.71 15.36
CA LYS A 31 -6.48 -13.04 16.76
C LYS A 31 -7.66 -12.24 17.30
N SER A 32 -7.76 -10.96 16.94
CA SER A 32 -8.83 -10.07 17.40
C SER A 32 -10.18 -10.35 16.73
N GLY A 33 -10.25 -11.28 15.77
CA GLY A 33 -11.45 -11.54 14.98
C GLY A 33 -11.90 -10.32 14.16
N PHE A 34 -10.96 -9.47 13.70
CA PHE A 34 -11.29 -8.19 13.07
C PHE A 34 -12.25 -8.31 11.88
N PHE A 35 -12.15 -9.42 11.12
CA PHE A 35 -13.00 -9.72 9.98
C PHE A 35 -14.28 -10.54 10.31
N ILE A 36 -14.47 -10.96 11.57
CA ILE A 36 -15.62 -11.78 11.98
C ILE A 36 -16.83 -10.87 12.25
N PRO A 37 -17.93 -10.96 11.50
CA PRO A 37 -19.10 -10.13 11.75
C PRO A 37 -19.63 -10.31 13.17
N GLY A 38 -19.92 -9.20 13.86
CA GLY A 38 -20.47 -9.22 15.23
C GLY A 38 -19.49 -9.58 16.35
N TYR A 39 -18.24 -9.92 16.02
CA TYR A 39 -17.20 -10.22 17.01
C TYR A 39 -15.94 -9.38 16.75
N TYR A 40 -15.39 -8.78 17.79
CA TYR A 40 -14.09 -8.13 17.76
C TYR A 40 -13.55 -7.96 19.18
N ASP A 41 -12.33 -8.44 19.40
CA ASP A 41 -11.62 -8.29 20.67
C ASP A 41 -10.32 -7.49 20.47
N GLY A 42 -10.36 -6.20 20.78
CA GLY A 42 -9.19 -5.33 20.72
C GLY A 42 -8.17 -5.55 21.84
N THR A 43 -8.47 -6.42 22.81
CA THR A 43 -7.64 -6.66 24.00
C THR A 43 -6.71 -7.86 23.89
N VAL A 44 -6.69 -8.53 22.72
CA VAL A 44 -5.83 -9.70 22.48
C VAL A 44 -4.34 -9.41 22.71
N TRP A 45 -3.92 -8.15 22.57
CA TRP A 45 -2.60 -7.66 22.96
C TRP A 45 -2.72 -6.59 24.03
N SER A 46 -1.71 -6.48 24.89
CA SER A 46 -1.65 -5.41 25.88
C SER A 46 -1.52 -4.03 25.21
N LYS A 47 -2.07 -2.99 25.86
CA LYS A 47 -1.95 -1.59 25.39
C LYS A 47 -0.49 -1.21 25.14
N GLN A 48 0.42 -1.65 26.01
CA GLN A 48 1.86 -1.37 25.89
C GLN A 48 2.46 -1.98 24.61
N SER A 49 2.13 -3.23 24.28
CA SER A 49 2.60 -3.87 23.04
C SER A 49 2.09 -3.15 21.80
N ILE A 50 0.83 -2.69 21.83
CA ILE A 50 0.24 -1.90 20.76
C ILE A 50 0.95 -0.54 20.63
N ALA A 51 1.20 0.15 21.75
CA ALA A 51 1.89 1.43 21.77
C ALA A 51 3.29 1.34 21.14
N TRP A 52 4.09 0.33 21.51
CA TRP A 52 5.42 0.12 20.93
C TRP A 52 5.37 -0.16 19.42
N LEU A 53 4.35 -0.91 18.96
CA LEU A 53 4.14 -1.12 17.53
C LEU A 53 3.87 0.21 16.81
N TYR A 54 3.09 1.11 17.40
CA TYR A 54 2.84 2.44 16.84
C TYR A 54 4.06 3.35 16.87
N LEU A 55 4.88 3.32 17.92
CA LEU A 55 6.12 4.07 17.91
C LEU A 55 7.03 3.62 16.76
N ALA A 56 7.21 2.32 16.60
CA ALA A 56 8.01 1.75 15.52
C ALA A 56 7.47 2.17 14.14
N GLN A 57 6.15 2.10 13.95
CA GLN A 57 5.49 2.58 12.73
C GLN A 57 5.71 4.08 12.53
N GLY A 58 5.46 4.92 13.55
CA GLY A 58 5.54 6.36 13.44
C GLY A 58 6.94 6.82 13.05
N LEU A 59 7.97 6.27 13.71
CA LEU A 59 9.37 6.54 13.37
C LEU A 59 9.69 6.08 11.94
N PHE A 60 9.22 4.90 11.53
CA PHE A 60 9.41 4.39 10.18
C PHE A 60 8.79 5.33 9.12
N GLU A 61 7.54 5.75 9.32
CA GLU A 61 6.82 6.64 8.41
C GLU A 61 7.48 8.03 8.30
N VAL A 62 8.06 8.56 9.38
CA VAL A 62 8.85 9.80 9.34
C VAL A 62 10.09 9.67 8.46
N VAL A 63 10.83 8.56 8.59
CA VAL A 63 12.02 8.32 7.76
C VAL A 63 11.62 8.09 6.30
N ASP A 64 10.52 7.38 6.05
CA ASP A 64 10.03 7.12 4.70
C ASP A 64 9.52 8.40 4.03
N LEU A 65 8.82 9.27 4.76
CA LEU A 65 8.44 10.61 4.31
C LEU A 65 9.67 11.44 3.88
N GLY A 66 10.73 11.45 4.69
CA GLY A 66 11.99 12.11 4.34
C GLY A 66 12.59 11.57 3.03
N THR A 67 12.49 10.25 2.83
CA THR A 67 12.93 9.60 1.59
C THR A 67 12.06 9.99 0.39
N GLU A 68 10.74 9.99 0.53
CA GLU A 68 9.79 10.41 -0.52
C GLU A 68 10.03 11.85 -0.95
N LEU A 69 10.20 12.77 0.01
CA LEU A 69 10.50 14.18 -0.27
C LEU A 69 11.83 14.35 -1.01
N TRP A 70 12.84 13.54 -0.68
CA TRP A 70 14.11 13.52 -1.39
C TRP A 70 13.96 12.95 -2.82
N MET A 71 13.14 11.91 -3.00
CA MET A 71 12.86 11.32 -4.31
C MET A 71 12.06 12.25 -5.22
N LEU A 72 11.08 13.00 -4.68
CA LEU A 72 10.29 13.99 -5.42
C LEU A 72 11.18 15.00 -6.14
N ARG A 73 12.28 15.42 -5.49
CA ARG A 73 13.26 16.36 -6.08
C ARG A 73 14.06 15.76 -7.24
N ARG A 74 14.00 14.44 -7.47
CA ARG A 74 14.87 13.69 -8.38
C ARG A 74 14.15 12.89 -9.46
N ASP A 75 12.89 12.53 -9.27
CA ASP A 75 12.08 11.80 -10.25
C ASP A 75 10.64 12.35 -10.29
N SER A 76 10.22 12.80 -11.47
CA SER A 76 8.87 13.34 -11.74
C SER A 76 8.05 12.42 -12.65
N SER A 77 8.35 11.12 -12.69
CA SER A 77 7.68 10.20 -13.61
C SER A 77 6.17 10.10 -13.35
N LYS A 78 5.39 10.01 -14.44
CA LYS A 78 3.92 9.83 -14.41
C LYS A 78 3.44 8.51 -13.78
N ASP A 79 4.36 7.60 -13.46
CA ASP A 79 4.08 6.31 -12.83
C ASP A 79 4.15 6.37 -11.30
N HIS A 80 4.50 7.52 -10.76
CA HIS A 80 4.55 7.79 -9.33
C HIS A 80 3.35 8.65 -8.92
N LEU A 81 2.78 8.36 -7.75
CA LEU A 81 1.79 9.21 -7.08
C LEU A 81 2.46 9.88 -5.87
N PRO A 82 3.40 10.82 -6.09
CA PRO A 82 4.26 11.33 -5.04
C PRO A 82 3.47 12.02 -3.92
N TRP A 83 2.50 12.85 -4.29
CA TRP A 83 1.70 13.59 -3.32
C TRP A 83 0.81 12.69 -2.48
N ASP A 84 0.23 11.64 -3.08
CA ASP A 84 -0.57 10.66 -2.35
C ASP A 84 0.30 9.89 -1.35
N SER A 85 1.55 9.56 -1.73
CA SER A 85 2.54 8.95 -0.83
C SER A 85 2.90 9.89 0.31
N ILE A 86 3.24 11.16 0.02
CA ILE A 86 3.60 12.16 1.03
C ILE A 86 2.46 12.36 2.03
N ILE A 87 1.22 12.50 1.55
CA ILE A 87 0.04 12.63 2.41
C ILE A 87 -0.13 11.37 3.26
N HIS A 88 -0.05 10.18 2.65
CA HIS A 88 -0.15 8.91 3.38
C HIS A 88 0.86 8.82 4.52
N HIS A 89 2.14 9.07 4.25
CA HIS A 89 3.20 8.97 5.26
C HIS A 89 3.06 10.03 6.35
N SER A 90 2.67 11.25 5.99
CA SER A 90 2.46 12.34 6.95
C SER A 90 1.30 12.02 7.91
N VAL A 91 0.16 11.61 7.36
CA VAL A 91 -1.02 11.25 8.15
C VAL A 91 -0.74 10.02 9.01
N SER A 92 -0.11 8.98 8.45
CA SER A 92 0.22 7.75 9.16
C SER A 92 1.22 8.00 10.30
N ALA A 93 2.26 8.80 10.06
CA ALA A 93 3.24 9.16 11.08
C ALA A 93 2.60 9.93 12.24
N ALA A 94 1.86 10.99 11.92
CA ALA A 94 1.18 11.81 12.92
C ALA A 94 0.19 10.97 13.75
N TYR A 95 -0.56 10.10 13.08
CA TYR A 95 -1.54 9.25 13.73
C TYR A 95 -0.90 8.21 14.65
N ALA A 96 0.18 7.57 14.20
CA ALA A 96 0.91 6.58 14.98
C ALA A 96 1.55 7.21 16.24
N LEU A 97 2.17 8.38 16.10
CA LEU A 97 2.74 9.11 17.24
C LEU A 97 1.67 9.61 18.21
N TYR A 98 0.51 10.03 17.71
CA TYR A 98 -0.65 10.36 18.55
C TYR A 98 -1.10 9.14 19.36
N ILE A 99 -1.30 7.98 18.73
CA ILE A 99 -1.72 6.78 19.45
C ILE A 99 -0.69 6.38 20.50
N PHE A 100 0.61 6.42 20.16
CA PHE A 100 1.68 6.11 21.11
C PHE A 100 1.65 7.05 22.33
N GLY A 101 1.53 8.37 22.09
CA GLY A 101 1.57 9.37 23.16
C GLY A 101 0.35 9.37 24.09
N TRP A 102 -0.77 8.77 23.66
CA TRP A 102 -2.03 8.74 24.42
C TRP A 102 -2.50 7.30 24.69
N ALA A 103 -1.61 6.31 24.58
CA ALA A 103 -2.01 4.90 24.62
C ALA A 103 -2.64 4.50 25.96
N GLU A 104 -2.28 5.17 27.07
CA GLU A 104 -2.83 4.84 28.40
C GLU A 104 -4.28 5.31 28.53
N GLU A 105 -4.58 6.50 28.02
CA GLU A 105 -5.88 7.17 28.07
C GLU A 105 -6.87 6.62 27.05
N LEU A 106 -6.38 6.05 25.96
CA LEU A 106 -7.20 5.52 24.87
C LEU A 106 -7.81 4.16 25.24
N ASP A 107 -9.06 3.94 24.82
CA ASP A 107 -9.76 2.67 25.03
C ASP A 107 -9.05 1.51 24.30
N ALA A 108 -8.96 0.33 24.94
CA ALA A 108 -8.25 -0.81 24.37
C ALA A 108 -8.90 -1.33 23.08
N ALA A 109 -10.23 -1.28 22.98
CA ALA A 109 -10.93 -1.63 21.75
C ALA A 109 -10.56 -0.66 20.62
N PHE A 110 -10.46 0.65 20.91
CA PHE A 110 -10.02 1.63 19.92
C PHE A 110 -8.56 1.41 19.48
N LEU A 111 -7.64 1.19 20.42
CA LEU A 111 -6.22 0.98 20.12
C LEU A 111 -6.03 -0.17 19.14
N GLY A 112 -6.77 -1.27 19.34
CA GLY A 112 -6.76 -2.40 18.45
C GLY A 112 -7.33 -2.10 17.06
N LEU A 113 -8.35 -1.23 16.92
CA LEU A 113 -8.95 -0.93 15.62
C LEU A 113 -7.94 -0.30 14.68
N ALA A 114 -7.15 0.61 15.23
CA ALA A 114 -6.16 1.31 14.45
C ALA A 114 -5.02 0.36 14.00
N VAL A 115 -4.78 -0.79 14.68
CA VAL A 115 -3.70 -1.74 14.30
C VAL A 115 -3.96 -2.32 12.92
N ALA A 116 -5.23 -2.41 12.51
CA ALA A 116 -5.61 -2.82 11.17
C ALA A 116 -5.02 -1.91 10.08
N ALA A 117 -4.85 -0.62 10.35
CA ALA A 117 -4.24 0.30 9.40
C ALA A 117 -2.73 0.02 9.19
N LEU A 118 -2.08 -0.71 10.09
CA LEU A 118 -0.65 -1.01 10.02
C LEU A 118 -0.33 -2.24 9.16
N SER A 119 -1.27 -3.19 9.03
CA SER A 119 -1.06 -4.40 8.22
C SER A 119 -0.99 -4.11 6.71
N CYS A 120 -1.41 -2.90 6.35
CA CYS A 120 -1.44 -2.34 5.03
C CYS A 120 -0.02 -2.32 4.38
N GLN A 121 1.04 -2.34 5.18
CA GLN A 121 2.45 -2.34 4.77
C GLN A 121 2.87 -3.51 3.85
N VAL A 122 2.06 -4.58 3.76
CA VAL A 122 2.32 -5.73 2.86
C VAL A 122 2.48 -5.35 1.38
N ILE A 123 1.90 -4.21 0.95
CA ILE A 123 2.02 -3.71 -0.42
C ILE A 123 3.32 -2.93 -0.68
N GLY A 124 3.98 -2.44 0.39
CA GLY A 124 5.20 -1.63 0.34
C GLY A 124 6.34 -2.23 -0.48
N PRO A 125 6.66 -3.53 -0.36
CA PRO A 125 7.69 -4.18 -1.16
C PRO A 125 7.36 -4.17 -2.67
N LEU A 126 6.10 -4.40 -3.03
CA LEU A 126 5.66 -4.39 -4.43
C LEU A 126 5.78 -2.99 -5.04
N TYR A 127 5.43 -1.96 -4.28
CA TYR A 127 5.61 -0.57 -4.70
C TYR A 127 7.09 -0.20 -4.84
N THR A 128 7.92 -0.65 -3.89
CA THR A 128 9.37 -0.43 -3.93
C THR A 128 9.97 -1.07 -5.19
N LEU A 129 9.65 -2.34 -5.47
CA LEU A 129 10.06 -3.04 -6.68
C LEU A 129 9.58 -2.33 -7.95
N HIS A 130 8.35 -1.80 -7.94
CA HIS A 130 7.80 -1.07 -9.08
C HIS A 130 8.56 0.23 -9.35
N ARG A 131 8.84 1.02 -8.31
CA ARG A 131 9.61 2.26 -8.41
C ARG A 131 11.04 2.04 -8.84
N TRP A 132 11.61 0.89 -8.50
CA TRP A 132 12.92 0.45 -8.97
C TRP A 132 12.92 -0.01 -10.42
N ARG A 133 11.77 0.09 -11.09
CA ARG A 133 11.56 -0.34 -12.48
C ARG A 133 11.92 -1.82 -12.67
N PHE A 134 11.73 -2.63 -11.63
CA PHE A 134 11.97 -4.06 -11.69
C PHE A 134 11.04 -4.69 -12.75
N LYS A 135 11.63 -5.26 -13.80
CA LYS A 135 10.90 -5.66 -15.02
C LYS A 135 10.19 -7.03 -14.90
N HIS A 136 9.73 -7.41 -13.71
CA HIS A 136 9.06 -8.69 -13.54
C HIS A 136 7.65 -8.64 -14.16
N ARG A 137 7.38 -9.62 -15.05
CA ARG A 137 6.11 -9.76 -15.80
C ARG A 137 4.82 -9.81 -14.96
N HIS A 138 4.92 -10.09 -13.66
CA HIS A 138 3.79 -10.23 -12.75
C HIS A 138 3.66 -9.06 -11.78
N LEU A 139 4.61 -8.14 -11.74
CA LEU A 139 4.64 -7.08 -10.72
C LEU A 139 3.36 -6.23 -10.71
N ALA A 140 2.90 -5.77 -11.88
CA ALA A 140 1.66 -5.01 -12.00
C ALA A 140 0.41 -5.82 -11.63
N LEU A 141 0.42 -7.14 -11.91
CA LEU A 141 -0.67 -8.04 -11.53
C LEU A 141 -0.66 -8.29 -10.02
N SER A 142 0.51 -8.54 -9.42
CA SER A 142 0.68 -8.72 -7.98
C SER A 142 0.21 -7.49 -7.21
N ILE A 143 0.58 -6.28 -7.66
CA ILE A 143 0.07 -5.03 -7.09
C ILE A 143 -1.46 -5.00 -7.13
N LEU A 144 -2.06 -5.30 -8.28
CA LEU A 144 -3.52 -5.29 -8.43
C LEU A 144 -4.21 -6.33 -7.53
N ILE A 145 -3.67 -7.55 -7.45
CA ILE A 145 -4.20 -8.63 -6.61
C ILE A 145 -4.10 -8.25 -5.13
N THR A 146 -2.96 -7.70 -4.68
CA THR A 146 -2.81 -7.25 -3.29
C THR A 146 -3.80 -6.12 -2.97
N GLN A 147 -4.06 -5.22 -3.92
CA GLN A 147 -5.07 -4.18 -3.73
C GLN A 147 -6.48 -4.76 -3.56
N LEU A 148 -6.91 -5.57 -4.52
CA LEU A 148 -8.28 -6.12 -4.54
C LEU A 148 -8.52 -7.18 -3.46
N GLY A 149 -7.55 -8.06 -3.23
CA GLY A 149 -7.68 -9.21 -2.35
C GLY A 149 -7.39 -8.90 -0.88
N TYR A 150 -6.75 -7.77 -0.59
CA TYR A 150 -6.36 -7.44 0.78
C TYR A 150 -6.62 -5.99 1.16
N ARG A 151 -6.01 -5.01 0.49
CA ARG A 151 -6.09 -3.60 0.90
C ARG A 151 -7.50 -3.03 0.86
N THR A 152 -8.23 -3.24 -0.24
CA THR A 152 -9.61 -2.75 -0.38
C THR A 152 -10.55 -3.41 0.64
N PRO A 153 -10.58 -4.75 0.81
CA PRO A 153 -11.35 -5.38 1.87
C PRO A 153 -11.00 -4.85 3.27
N LEU A 154 -9.71 -4.69 3.56
CA LEU A 154 -9.24 -4.15 4.84
C LEU A 154 -9.74 -2.72 5.08
N ALA A 155 -9.67 -1.84 4.09
CA ALA A 155 -10.16 -0.47 4.18
C ALA A 155 -11.68 -0.44 4.45
N VAL A 156 -12.46 -1.23 3.70
CA VAL A 156 -13.92 -1.33 3.89
C VAL A 156 -14.25 -1.81 5.30
N VAL A 157 -13.64 -2.90 5.75
CA VAL A 157 -13.90 -3.44 7.09
C VAL A 157 -13.45 -2.46 8.17
N SER A 158 -12.34 -1.76 7.98
CA SER A 158 -11.87 -0.75 8.93
C SER A 158 -12.85 0.42 9.05
N VAL A 159 -13.47 0.87 7.96
CA VAL A 159 -14.54 1.88 8.01
C VAL A 159 -15.77 1.36 8.75
N ILE A 160 -16.22 0.13 8.44
CA ILE A 160 -17.36 -0.50 9.12
C ILE A 160 -17.09 -0.59 10.63
N ARG A 161 -15.88 -1.01 11.02
CA ARG A 161 -15.49 -1.11 12.42
C ARG A 161 -15.42 0.26 13.09
N ALA A 162 -14.85 1.26 12.43
CA ALA A 162 -14.80 2.61 12.98
C ALA A 162 -16.22 3.18 13.23
N ILE A 163 -17.19 2.87 12.36
CA ILE A 163 -18.61 3.20 12.58
C ILE A 163 -19.19 2.39 13.73
N GLN A 164 -18.95 1.08 13.82
CA GLN A 164 -19.45 0.24 14.92
C GLN A 164 -18.95 0.71 16.29
N TYR A 165 -17.72 1.22 16.34
CA TYR A 165 -17.05 1.65 17.57
C TYR A 165 -16.96 3.18 17.70
N TYR A 166 -17.85 3.93 17.02
CA TYR A 166 -17.79 5.41 17.00
C TYR A 166 -17.83 6.07 18.39
N LYS A 167 -18.41 5.39 19.40
CA LYS A 167 -18.50 5.91 20.78
C LYS A 167 -17.16 5.87 21.52
N VAL A 168 -16.25 4.98 21.13
CA VAL A 168 -14.92 4.83 21.73
C VAL A 168 -13.81 5.33 20.80
N ALA A 169 -14.08 5.43 19.50
CA ALA A 169 -13.16 5.99 18.53
C ALA A 169 -13.15 7.52 18.60
N PRO A 170 -12.00 8.17 18.88
CA PRO A 170 -11.91 9.62 18.87
C PRO A 170 -12.14 10.14 17.45
N TRP A 171 -12.78 11.30 17.31
CA TRP A 171 -13.11 11.91 16.00
C TRP A 171 -11.92 11.96 15.01
N PRO A 172 -10.68 12.30 15.43
CA PRO A 172 -9.51 12.22 14.54
C PRO A 172 -9.32 10.86 13.85
N HIS A 173 -9.65 9.74 14.51
CA HIS A 173 -9.56 8.41 13.91
C HIS A 173 -10.49 8.29 12.69
N LEU A 174 -11.73 8.76 12.81
CA LEU A 174 -12.72 8.69 11.74
C LEU A 174 -12.26 9.48 10.51
N VAL A 175 -11.74 10.70 10.73
CA VAL A 175 -11.20 11.55 9.66
C VAL A 175 -10.01 10.88 8.97
N ILE A 176 -9.10 10.31 9.75
CA ILE A 176 -7.90 9.64 9.24
C ILE A 176 -8.28 8.38 8.46
N MET A 177 -9.21 7.56 8.97
CA MET A 177 -9.71 6.38 8.28
C MET A 177 -10.36 6.72 6.94
N LEU A 178 -11.15 7.79 6.87
CA LEU A 178 -11.71 8.27 5.60
C LEU A 178 -10.63 8.75 4.63
N CYS A 179 -9.64 9.50 5.12
CA CYS A 179 -8.51 9.95 4.32
C CYS A 179 -7.72 8.77 3.73
N LEU A 180 -7.34 7.80 4.57
CA LEU A 180 -6.60 6.61 4.14
C LEU A 180 -7.42 5.74 3.18
N SER A 181 -8.73 5.58 3.42
CA SER A 181 -9.61 4.83 2.52
C SER A 181 -9.72 5.49 1.13
N TYR A 182 -9.75 6.83 1.10
CA TYR A 182 -9.73 7.57 -0.17
C TYR A 182 -8.39 7.41 -0.91
N LEU A 183 -7.26 7.41 -0.20
CA LEU A 183 -5.95 7.13 -0.79
C LEU A 183 -5.88 5.70 -1.33
N ASP A 184 -6.41 4.71 -0.61
CA ASP A 184 -6.52 3.32 -1.08
C ASP A 184 -7.33 3.21 -2.37
N TYR A 185 -8.45 3.96 -2.48
CA TYR A 185 -9.23 4.03 -3.71
C TYR A 185 -8.42 4.61 -4.89
N LYS A 186 -7.69 5.72 -4.67
CA LYS A 186 -6.80 6.29 -5.71
C LYS A 186 -5.71 5.31 -6.13
N TRP A 187 -5.10 4.62 -5.18
CA TRP A 187 -4.08 3.61 -5.46
C TRP A 187 -4.63 2.36 -6.15
N LEU A 188 -5.88 1.95 -5.88
CA LEU A 188 -6.54 0.89 -6.63
C LEU A 188 -6.75 1.31 -8.10
N ASN A 189 -7.26 2.51 -8.34
CA ASN A 189 -7.44 3.04 -9.70
C ASN A 189 -6.12 3.12 -10.47
N TRP A 190 -5.05 3.53 -9.79
CA TRP A 190 -3.70 3.51 -10.35
C TRP A 190 -3.23 2.08 -10.66
N ALA A 191 -3.42 1.12 -9.75
CA ALA A 191 -3.04 -0.28 -9.96
C ALA A 191 -3.76 -0.90 -11.17
N ILE A 192 -5.07 -0.63 -11.32
CA ILE A 192 -5.87 -1.04 -12.50
C ILE A 192 -5.28 -0.42 -13.77
N SER A 193 -4.98 0.88 -13.75
CA SER A 193 -4.42 1.61 -14.89
C SER A 193 -3.03 1.09 -15.29
N LEU A 194 -2.16 0.85 -14.30
CA LEU A 194 -0.84 0.25 -14.45
C LEU A 194 -0.95 -1.14 -15.10
N TYR A 195 -1.83 -2.01 -14.60
CA TYR A 195 -2.05 -3.33 -15.16
C TYR A 195 -2.54 -3.27 -16.61
N LYS A 196 -3.56 -2.44 -16.90
CA LYS A 196 -4.07 -2.24 -18.28
C LYS A 196 -2.98 -1.75 -19.23
N ARG A 197 -2.13 -0.82 -18.79
CA ARG A 197 -1.01 -0.31 -19.60
C ARG A 197 0.04 -1.39 -19.87
N ARG A 198 0.51 -2.11 -18.84
CA ARG A 198 1.49 -3.21 -19.01
C ARG A 198 0.96 -4.34 -19.88
N ARG A 199 -0.33 -4.66 -19.78
CA ARG A 199 -1.00 -5.60 -20.69
C ARG A 199 -0.97 -5.08 -22.13
N ARG A 200 -1.30 -3.82 -22.37
CA ARG A 200 -1.21 -3.21 -23.72
C ARG A 200 0.22 -3.15 -24.26
N GLU A 201 1.23 -2.89 -23.45
CA GLU A 201 2.63 -2.97 -23.89
C GLU A 201 3.01 -4.39 -24.32
N LYS A 202 2.57 -5.41 -23.57
CA LYS A 202 2.88 -6.81 -23.86
C LYS A 202 2.12 -7.37 -25.07
N TYR A 203 0.86 -6.98 -25.26
CA TYR A 203 -0.02 -7.55 -26.30
C TYR A 203 -0.30 -6.60 -27.47
N GLY A 204 -0.17 -5.29 -27.30
CA GLY A 204 -0.34 -4.28 -28.34
C GLY A 204 0.79 -4.28 -29.37
N PHE A 205 2.03 -4.57 -28.96
CA PHE A 205 3.14 -4.83 -29.89
C PHE A 205 2.89 -6.07 -30.77
N ARG A 206 2.16 -7.08 -30.26
CA ARG A 206 1.77 -8.27 -31.04
C ARG A 206 0.73 -7.97 -32.12
N VAL A 207 -0.17 -7.02 -31.90
CA VAL A 207 -1.19 -6.64 -32.89
C VAL A 207 -0.58 -5.84 -34.04
N VAL A 208 0.41 -4.99 -33.76
CA VAL A 208 1.14 -4.26 -34.80
C VAL A 208 2.09 -5.18 -35.56
N SER A 209 2.79 -6.11 -34.89
CA SER A 209 3.66 -7.07 -35.58
C SER A 209 2.86 -8.07 -36.43
N GLY A 210 1.69 -8.54 -35.97
CA GLY A 210 0.83 -9.45 -36.72
C GLY A 210 0.15 -8.82 -37.93
N LYS A 211 -0.25 -7.54 -37.86
CA LYS A 211 -0.76 -6.80 -39.02
C LYS A 211 0.35 -6.44 -40.02
N ALA A 212 1.55 -6.12 -39.53
CA ALA A 212 2.71 -5.89 -40.39
C ALA A 212 3.16 -7.18 -41.10
N GLN A 213 3.15 -8.33 -40.42
CA GLN A 213 3.42 -9.63 -41.04
C GLN A 213 2.33 -10.05 -42.04
N ALA A 214 1.05 -9.91 -41.69
CA ALA A 214 -0.05 -10.23 -42.62
C ALA A 214 -0.06 -9.31 -43.85
N SER A 215 0.36 -8.06 -43.72
CA SER A 215 0.47 -7.12 -44.85
C SER A 215 1.71 -7.37 -45.71
N ALA A 216 2.79 -7.92 -45.14
CA ALA A 216 3.97 -8.35 -45.89
C ALA A 216 3.66 -9.63 -46.70
N GLU A 217 3.02 -10.63 -46.08
CA GLU A 217 2.64 -11.89 -46.75
C GLU A 217 1.60 -11.68 -47.86
N ALA A 218 0.63 -10.77 -47.68
CA ALA A 218 -0.34 -10.38 -48.71
C ALA A 218 0.27 -9.53 -49.85
N GLY A 219 1.37 -8.83 -49.59
CA GLY A 219 2.12 -8.07 -50.59
C GLY A 219 3.03 -8.95 -51.46
N GLU A 220 3.53 -10.06 -50.90
CA GLU A 220 4.40 -11.02 -51.61
C GLU A 220 3.61 -11.95 -52.53
N THR A 221 2.40 -12.35 -52.16
CA THR A 221 1.50 -13.16 -53.01
C THR A 221 0.97 -12.41 -54.24
N ARG A 222 1.02 -11.07 -54.23
CA ARG A 222 0.60 -10.23 -55.37
C ARG A 222 1.70 -9.97 -56.40
N LYS A 223 2.95 -10.35 -56.12
CA LYS A 223 4.10 -10.19 -57.04
C LYS A 223 4.46 -11.49 -57.77
N THR A 224 3.79 -12.58 -57.45
CA THR A 224 4.00 -13.92 -58.02
C THR A 224 2.85 -14.40 -58.92
N GLN A 225 1.92 -13.51 -59.27
CA GLN A 225 0.89 -13.69 -60.30
C GLN A 225 1.08 -12.65 -61.39
#